data_AF-A0A7C9RP39-F1
#
_entry.id   AF-A0A7C9RP39-F1
#
_cell.length_a   1.000
_cell.length_b   1.000
_cell.length_c   1.000
_cell.angle_alpha   90.00
_cell.angle_beta   90.00
_cell.angle_gamma   90.00
#
_symmetry.space_group_name_H-M   'P 1'
#
loop_
_entity.id
_entity.type
_entity.pdbx_description
1 polymer ?
#
loop_
_entity_poly.entity_id
_entity_poly.type
_entity_poly.pdbx_seq_one_letter_code
_entity_poly.pdbx_strand_id
1 'polypeptide(L)'
;MTIAVPDSLGLAGEDVRGVLALARASAPDVRFEVRPEQIELYTTSPHDRETRIACGVALLNVRLALQGHGIRPLVTLLPGPSAHDAAAAVRLGGYQEPSPDVLALLHALCTNRRTWTTFPELDLWRGLLSRAAEVERAWVHLKNGTELVLCTFTQGAAAEIRAGQAMQRVILTAGTVGIAVSALHDPVSLSALRADLRPCLGNTLVPQVVLRLGR
;
A
#
# COMPACT_ATOMS: atom_id res chain seq x y z
N MET A 1 8.57 28.78 9.37
CA MET A 1 9.73 28.40 8.54
C MET A 1 9.46 27.04 7.94
N THR A 2 9.20 26.97 6.64
CA THR A 2 8.97 25.71 5.95
C THR A 2 10.32 25.04 5.74
N ILE A 3 10.58 23.92 6.43
CA ILE A 3 11.83 23.16 6.27
C ILE A 3 11.97 22.79 4.78
N ALA A 4 13.07 23.17 4.15
CA ALA A 4 13.36 22.81 2.77
C ALA A 4 13.57 21.29 2.69
N VAL A 5 12.90 20.64 1.74
CA VAL A 5 13.09 19.20 1.49
C VAL A 5 14.25 19.09 0.51
N PRO A 6 15.28 18.28 0.77
CA PRO A 6 16.43 18.15 -0.13
C PRO A 6 16.03 17.42 -1.42
N ASP A 7 16.82 17.65 -2.48
CA ASP A 7 16.75 16.89 -3.73
C ASP A 7 17.05 15.41 -3.46
N SER A 8 16.36 14.53 -4.19
CA SER A 8 16.48 13.09 -3.99
C SER A 8 16.00 12.31 -5.20
N LEU A 9 16.63 11.17 -5.50
CA LEU A 9 16.21 10.26 -6.58
C LEU A 9 16.15 10.93 -7.96
N GLY A 10 16.91 12.02 -8.16
CA GLY A 10 16.86 12.82 -9.39
C GLY A 10 15.69 13.81 -9.47
N LEU A 11 14.94 14.00 -8.38
CA LEU A 11 13.89 15.01 -8.24
C LEU A 11 14.36 16.23 -7.47
N ALA A 12 13.85 17.39 -7.85
CA ALA A 12 13.99 18.62 -7.08
C ALA A 12 13.20 18.54 -5.77
N GLY A 13 13.65 19.26 -4.74
CA GLY A 13 13.04 19.24 -3.41
C GLY A 13 11.53 19.55 -3.37
N GLU A 14 11.00 20.31 -4.33
CA GLU A 14 9.56 20.56 -4.46
C GLU A 14 8.77 19.32 -4.90
N ASP A 15 9.30 18.56 -5.86
CA ASP A 15 8.71 17.30 -6.32
C ASP A 15 8.82 16.23 -5.24
N VAL A 16 9.96 16.15 -4.55
CA VAL A 16 10.14 15.25 -3.39
C VAL A 16 9.09 15.58 -2.33
N ARG A 17 8.83 16.86 -2.05
CA ARG A 17 7.77 17.27 -1.12
C ARG A 17 6.39 16.81 -1.60
N GLY A 18 6.09 16.92 -2.89
CA GLY A 18 4.85 16.41 -3.49
C GLY A 18 4.67 14.91 -3.27
N VAL A 19 5.71 14.12 -3.53
CA VAL A 19 5.75 12.68 -3.25
C VAL A 19 5.46 12.38 -1.78
N LEU A 20 6.14 13.06 -0.85
CA LEU A 20 5.95 12.84 0.59
C LEU A 20 4.57 13.28 1.08
N ALA A 21 3.99 14.33 0.50
CA ALA A 21 2.65 14.78 0.85
C ALA A 21 1.57 13.74 0.49
N LEU A 22 1.68 13.10 -0.68
CA LEU A 22 0.80 12.00 -1.09
C LEU A 22 0.96 10.77 -0.19
N ALA A 23 2.19 10.47 0.23
CA ALA A 23 2.45 9.34 1.12
C ALA A 23 1.88 9.55 2.53
N ARG A 24 2.04 10.75 3.10
CA ARG A 24 1.60 11.09 4.46
C ARG A 24 0.08 11.17 4.60
N ALA A 25 -0.63 11.53 3.54
CA ALA A 25 -2.09 11.70 3.59
C ALA A 25 -2.85 10.44 4.05
N SER A 26 -2.30 9.26 3.78
CA SER A 26 -2.91 7.97 4.14
C SER A 26 -2.22 7.26 5.33
N ALA A 27 -1.11 7.80 5.83
CA ALA A 27 -0.30 7.19 6.89
C ALA A 27 0.53 8.28 7.62
N PRO A 28 -0.12 9.09 8.48
CA PRO A 28 0.52 10.27 9.09
C PRO A 28 1.67 9.89 10.02
N ASP A 29 1.63 8.70 10.62
CA ASP A 29 2.61 8.22 11.59
C ASP A 29 3.89 7.64 10.94
N VAL A 30 3.95 7.58 9.61
CA VAL A 30 5.16 7.16 8.90
C VAL A 30 6.12 8.34 8.80
N ARG A 31 7.33 8.18 9.33
CA ARG A 31 8.41 9.15 9.20
C ARG A 31 9.23 8.82 7.95
N PHE A 32 9.61 9.86 7.22
CA PHE A 32 10.42 9.74 6.01
C PHE A 32 11.75 10.44 6.25
N GLU A 33 12.84 9.77 5.92
CA GLU A 33 14.17 10.37 5.83
C GLU A 33 14.58 10.44 4.36
N VAL A 34 14.89 11.64 3.89
CA VAL A 34 15.26 11.89 2.51
C VAL A 34 16.78 11.98 2.43
N ARG A 35 17.38 11.11 1.63
CA ARG A 35 18.79 11.13 1.26
C ARG A 35 18.92 11.40 -0.24
N PRO A 36 20.09 11.83 -0.75
CA PRO A 36 20.26 12.16 -2.17
C PRO A 36 19.85 11.02 -3.13
N GLU A 37 20.12 9.76 -2.76
CA GLU A 37 19.84 8.60 -3.64
C GLU A 37 18.77 7.65 -3.10
N GLN A 38 18.15 7.96 -1.96
CA GLN A 38 17.12 7.11 -1.38
C GLN A 38 16.18 7.82 -0.42
N ILE A 39 14.96 7.31 -0.32
CA ILE A 39 13.98 7.71 0.69
C ILE A 39 13.75 6.50 1.62
N GLU A 40 13.98 6.70 2.91
CA GLU A 40 13.77 5.69 3.95
C GLU A 40 12.46 5.96 4.68
N LEU A 41 11.72 4.89 4.96
CA LEU A 41 10.44 4.91 5.66
C LEU A 41 10.61 4.26 7.03
N TYR A 42 10.19 4.96 8.06
CA TYR A 42 10.26 4.52 9.46
C TYR A 42 8.86 4.51 10.07
N THR A 43 8.59 3.45 10.82
CA THR A 43 7.38 3.27 11.62
C THR A 43 7.63 3.77 13.04
N THR A 44 6.66 4.43 13.66
CA THR A 44 6.71 4.84 15.08
C THR A 44 6.83 3.64 16.02
N SER A 45 6.18 2.53 15.69
CA SER A 45 6.23 1.27 16.43
C SER A 45 6.64 0.12 15.49
N PRO A 46 7.95 -0.16 15.30
CA PRO A 46 8.43 -1.16 14.34
C PRO A 46 7.96 -2.59 14.57
N HIS A 47 7.59 -2.91 15.81
CA HIS A 47 7.08 -4.23 16.19
C HIS A 47 5.55 -4.35 16.06
N ASP A 48 4.84 -3.23 15.94
CA ASP A 48 3.40 -3.21 15.79
C ASP A 48 2.97 -3.52 14.34
N ARG A 49 1.95 -4.38 14.21
CA ARG A 49 1.47 -4.83 12.90
C ARG A 49 0.72 -3.73 12.16
N GLU A 50 -0.12 -2.96 12.86
CA GLU A 50 -0.93 -1.93 12.22
C GLU A 50 -0.04 -0.84 11.62
N THR A 51 0.99 -0.44 12.36
CA THR A 51 1.99 0.53 11.91
C THR A 51 2.78 0.02 10.70
N ARG A 52 3.09 -1.28 10.63
CA ARG A 52 3.74 -1.89 9.45
C ARG A 52 2.82 -1.94 8.23
N ILE A 53 1.54 -2.23 8.43
CA ILE A 53 0.54 -2.17 7.35
C ILE A 53 0.40 -0.73 6.85
N ALA A 54 0.30 0.25 7.75
CA ALA A 54 0.27 1.67 7.39
C ALA A 54 1.55 2.11 6.65
N CYS A 55 2.72 1.59 7.03
CA CYS A 55 3.96 1.79 6.28
C CYS A 55 3.87 1.24 4.85
N GLY A 56 3.24 0.07 4.66
CA GLY A 56 2.95 -0.46 3.33
C GLY A 56 2.08 0.45 2.47
N VAL A 57 1.05 1.06 3.07
CA VAL A 57 0.20 2.05 2.41
C VAL A 57 1.02 3.26 1.94
N ALA A 58 1.80 3.85 2.85
CA ALA A 58 2.71 4.96 2.53
C ALA A 58 3.69 4.60 1.40
N LEU A 59 4.27 3.40 1.47
CA LEU A 59 5.26 2.92 0.51
C LEU A 59 4.65 2.79 -0.90
N LEU A 60 3.41 2.30 -1.02
CA LEU A 60 2.75 2.27 -2.33
C LEU A 60 2.54 3.69 -2.88
N ASN A 61 2.08 4.63 -2.04
CA ASN A 61 1.88 6.01 -2.47
C ASN A 61 3.18 6.66 -2.95
N VAL A 62 4.30 6.44 -2.24
CA VAL A 62 5.64 6.87 -2.69
C VAL A 62 5.97 6.27 -4.05
N ARG A 63 5.80 4.95 -4.22
CA ARG A 63 6.09 4.25 -5.48
C ARG A 63 5.27 4.83 -6.64
N LEU A 64 3.96 5.00 -6.45
CA LEU A 64 3.08 5.56 -7.47
C LEU A 64 3.50 6.99 -7.84
N ALA A 65 3.77 7.84 -6.85
CA ALA A 65 4.18 9.22 -7.10
C ALA A 65 5.50 9.29 -7.88
N LEU A 66 6.52 8.52 -7.47
CA LEU A 66 7.78 8.43 -8.21
C LEU A 66 7.57 7.93 -9.65
N GLN A 67 6.74 6.90 -9.84
CA GLN A 67 6.40 6.40 -11.18
C GLN A 67 5.67 7.45 -12.03
N GLY A 68 4.85 8.31 -11.44
CA GLY A 68 4.23 9.46 -12.12
C GLY A 68 5.23 10.50 -12.60
N HIS A 69 6.34 10.67 -11.89
CA HIS A 69 7.48 11.49 -12.32
C HIS A 69 8.43 10.75 -13.28
N GLY A 70 8.05 9.57 -13.77
CA GLY A 70 8.86 8.78 -14.69
C GLY A 70 10.05 8.06 -14.04
N ILE A 71 10.05 7.92 -12.71
CA ILE A 71 11.09 7.21 -11.97
C ILE A 71 10.67 5.77 -11.71
N ARG A 72 11.57 4.83 -11.95
CA ARG A 72 11.40 3.42 -11.56
C ARG A 72 11.91 3.23 -10.12
N PRO A 73 11.05 3.03 -9.12
CA PRO A 73 11.50 2.81 -7.75
C PRO A 73 12.00 1.37 -7.54
N LEU A 74 13.19 1.21 -6.96
CA LEU A 74 13.66 -0.04 -6.38
C LEU A 74 13.38 -0.04 -4.89
N VAL A 75 12.72 -1.07 -4.39
CA VAL A 75 12.26 -1.15 -3.01
C VAL A 75 12.95 -2.29 -2.28
N THR A 76 13.57 -1.96 -1.15
CA THR A 76 14.07 -2.93 -0.18
C THR A 76 13.19 -2.85 1.06
N LEU A 77 12.53 -3.95 1.42
CA LEU A 77 11.80 -4.06 2.69
C LEU A 77 12.75 -4.53 3.78
N LEU A 78 12.66 -3.92 4.97
CA LEU A 78 13.52 -4.25 6.11
C LEU A 78 15.02 -4.33 5.73
N PRO A 79 15.61 -3.24 5.17
CA PRO A 79 17.03 -3.19 4.78
C PRO A 79 18.02 -3.52 5.90
N GLY A 80 17.56 -3.57 7.16
CA GLY A 80 18.35 -3.99 8.30
C GLY A 80 19.06 -2.85 9.03
N PRO A 81 20.00 -3.17 9.94
CA PRO A 81 20.57 -2.20 10.87
C PRO A 81 21.35 -1.06 10.21
N SER A 82 21.93 -1.30 9.02
CA SER A 82 22.65 -0.27 8.27
C SER A 82 21.77 0.90 7.83
N ALA A 83 20.45 0.72 7.87
CA ALA A 83 19.46 1.76 7.59
C ALA A 83 18.64 2.09 8.85
N HIS A 84 19.25 2.02 10.04
CA HIS A 84 18.64 2.40 11.32
C HIS A 84 17.26 1.77 11.57
N ASP A 85 17.10 0.50 11.18
CA ASP A 85 15.84 -0.24 11.28
C ASP A 85 14.67 0.38 10.49
N ALA A 86 14.97 1.03 9.36
CA ALA A 86 13.97 1.45 8.39
C ALA A 86 13.07 0.27 8.01
N ALA A 87 11.76 0.52 7.94
CA ALA A 87 10.77 -0.47 7.51
C ALA A 87 10.88 -0.72 6.00
N ALA A 88 11.24 0.31 5.23
CA ALA A 88 11.53 0.20 3.81
C ALA A 88 12.49 1.31 3.35
N ALA A 89 13.24 1.03 2.29
CA ALA A 89 14.04 2.01 1.57
C ALA A 89 13.69 1.98 0.08
N VAL A 90 13.53 3.16 -0.52
CA VAL A 90 13.25 3.34 -1.94
C VAL A 90 14.45 4.01 -2.61
N ARG A 91 15.00 3.37 -3.64
CA ARG A 91 16.16 3.81 -4.41
C ARG A 91 15.81 4.03 -5.88
N LEU A 92 16.63 4.81 -6.57
CA LEU A 92 16.48 5.05 -8.02
C LEU A 92 16.85 3.77 -8.79
N GLY A 93 15.89 3.24 -9.55
CA GLY A 93 16.06 2.08 -10.44
C GLY A 93 16.20 2.40 -11.92
N GLY A 94 16.37 3.68 -12.23
CA GLY A 94 16.30 4.23 -13.59
C GLY A 94 14.99 4.94 -13.87
N TYR A 95 14.75 5.20 -15.15
CA TYR A 95 13.59 5.94 -15.63
C TYR A 95 12.65 5.02 -16.41
N GLN A 96 11.36 5.29 -16.33
CA GLN A 96 10.32 4.58 -17.07
C GLN A 96 9.19 5.53 -17.38
N GLU A 97 8.55 5.43 -18.55
CA GLU A 97 7.34 6.20 -18.79
C GLU A 97 6.21 5.74 -17.82
N PRO A 98 5.43 6.67 -17.24
CA PRO A 98 4.29 6.31 -16.41
C PRO A 98 3.28 5.51 -17.22
N SER A 99 2.95 4.29 -16.79
CA SER A 99 1.92 3.50 -17.46
C SER A 99 0.52 4.08 -17.22
N PRO A 100 -0.46 3.82 -18.12
CA PRO A 100 -1.84 4.25 -17.92
C PRO A 100 -2.42 3.81 -16.57
N ASP A 101 -2.08 2.59 -16.11
CA ASP A 101 -2.49 2.06 -14.81
C ASP A 101 -1.94 2.90 -13.65
N VAL A 102 -0.66 3.30 -13.71
CA VAL A 102 -0.05 4.16 -12.69
C VAL A 102 -0.76 5.50 -12.65
N LEU A 103 -1.03 6.11 -13.81
CA LEU A 103 -1.70 7.40 -13.90
C LEU A 103 -3.14 7.33 -13.36
N ALA A 104 -3.87 6.25 -13.64
CA ALA A 104 -5.21 6.04 -13.10
C ALA A 104 -5.21 5.90 -11.57
N LEU A 105 -4.26 5.14 -11.00
CA LEU A 105 -4.11 4.98 -9.56
C LEU A 105 -3.67 6.28 -8.87
N LEU A 106 -2.81 7.07 -9.51
CA LEU A 106 -2.42 8.39 -9.03
C LEU A 106 -3.58 9.38 -9.05
N HIS A 107 -4.36 9.38 -10.13
CA HIS A 107 -5.57 10.18 -10.21
C HIS A 107 -6.52 9.83 -9.07
N ALA A 108 -6.80 8.53 -8.89
CA ALA A 108 -7.59 8.05 -7.76
C ALA A 108 -7.00 8.53 -6.44
N LEU A 109 -5.71 8.33 -6.16
CA LEU A 109 -5.08 8.78 -4.91
C LEU A 109 -5.26 10.29 -4.65
N CYS A 110 -5.20 11.11 -5.70
CA CYS A 110 -5.37 12.55 -5.61
C CYS A 110 -6.83 12.97 -5.35
N THR A 111 -7.81 12.29 -5.96
CA THR A 111 -9.24 12.62 -5.88
C THR A 111 -9.96 11.94 -4.71
N ASN A 112 -9.45 10.79 -4.24
CA ASN A 112 -10.06 9.95 -3.21
C ASN A 112 -9.77 10.37 -1.76
N ARG A 113 -9.44 11.63 -1.50
CA ARG A 113 -9.00 12.06 -0.15
C ARG A 113 -10.10 12.11 0.91
N ARG A 114 -11.39 11.89 0.57
CA ARG A 114 -12.53 11.70 1.47
C ARG A 114 -13.79 11.31 0.66
N THR A 115 -14.61 10.41 1.23
CA THR A 115 -16.01 10.07 0.89
C THR A 115 -16.33 9.48 -0.48
N TRP A 116 -16.88 8.25 -0.56
CA TRP A 116 -17.59 7.74 -1.75
C TRP A 116 -19.01 7.29 -1.42
N THR A 117 -19.85 7.32 -2.47
CA THR A 117 -21.22 6.84 -2.48
C THR A 117 -21.56 6.25 -3.86
N THR A 118 -22.09 5.01 -3.84
CA THR A 118 -23.02 4.36 -4.81
C THR A 118 -22.46 3.34 -5.82
N PHE A 119 -23.25 2.28 -6.04
CA PHE A 119 -22.87 0.91 -6.46
C PHE A 119 -23.24 0.51 -7.91
N PRO A 120 -22.41 -0.34 -8.54
CA PRO A 120 -22.83 -1.30 -9.59
C PRO A 120 -22.51 -2.78 -9.22
N GLU A 121 -23.01 -3.74 -10.02
CA GLU A 121 -23.03 -5.21 -9.79
C GLU A 121 -21.66 -5.89 -9.52
N LEU A 122 -21.68 -6.97 -8.72
CA LEU A 122 -20.53 -7.54 -8.00
C LEU A 122 -19.51 -8.34 -8.84
N ASP A 123 -19.93 -8.89 -9.99
CA ASP A 123 -19.14 -9.91 -10.71
C ASP A 123 -18.08 -9.33 -11.65
N LEU A 124 -18.17 -8.05 -12.05
CA LEU A 124 -17.21 -7.44 -12.98
C LEU A 124 -15.85 -7.12 -12.32
N TRP A 125 -15.84 -6.90 -11.00
CA TRP A 125 -14.69 -6.29 -10.31
C TRP A 125 -13.78 -7.30 -9.63
N ARG A 126 -14.21 -8.55 -9.43
CA ARG A 126 -13.40 -9.57 -8.74
C ARG A 126 -12.06 -9.78 -9.42
N GLY A 127 -12.06 -9.99 -10.74
CA GLY A 127 -10.82 -10.17 -11.51
C GLY A 127 -9.91 -8.94 -11.47
N LEU A 128 -10.49 -7.74 -11.42
CA LEU A 128 -9.74 -6.49 -11.31
C LEU A 128 -9.04 -6.37 -9.95
N LEU A 129 -9.77 -6.58 -8.85
CA LEU A 129 -9.22 -6.49 -7.49
C LEU A 129 -8.24 -7.64 -7.19
N SER A 130 -8.47 -8.84 -7.75
CA SER A 130 -7.51 -9.94 -7.69
C SER A 130 -6.18 -9.56 -8.34
N ARG A 131 -6.21 -9.05 -9.59
CA ARG A 131 -4.98 -8.61 -10.25
C ARG A 131 -4.28 -7.47 -9.51
N ALA A 132 -5.03 -6.54 -8.93
CA ALA A 132 -4.45 -5.45 -8.13
C ALA A 132 -3.66 -5.96 -6.91
N ALA A 133 -4.17 -6.99 -6.22
CA ALA A 133 -3.45 -7.62 -5.12
C ALA A 133 -2.24 -8.44 -5.60
N GLU A 134 -2.39 -9.17 -6.71
CA GLU A 134 -1.34 -10.04 -7.27
C GLU A 134 -0.10 -9.26 -7.72
N VAL A 135 -0.29 -8.05 -8.27
CA VAL A 135 0.82 -7.13 -8.61
C VAL A 135 1.69 -6.84 -7.38
N GLU A 136 1.09 -6.84 -6.19
CA GLU A 136 1.78 -6.63 -4.91
C GLU A 136 2.14 -7.94 -4.20
N ARG A 137 2.08 -9.07 -4.93
CA ARG A 137 2.37 -10.43 -4.43
C ARG A 137 1.51 -10.78 -3.21
N ALA A 138 0.23 -10.41 -3.28
CA ALA A 138 -0.82 -10.79 -2.35
C ALA A 138 -2.02 -11.35 -3.13
N TRP A 139 -2.94 -12.00 -2.43
CA TRP A 139 -4.13 -12.61 -3.03
C TRP A 139 -5.36 -12.16 -2.26
N VAL A 140 -6.47 -11.96 -2.95
CA VAL A 140 -7.77 -11.71 -2.31
C VAL A 140 -8.59 -12.99 -2.34
N HIS A 141 -9.20 -13.30 -1.20
CA HIS A 141 -10.18 -14.35 -1.07
C HIS A 141 -11.53 -13.73 -0.72
N LEU A 142 -12.57 -14.07 -1.47
CA LEU A 142 -13.92 -13.61 -1.18
C LEU A 142 -14.51 -14.48 -0.07
N LYS A 143 -14.70 -13.91 1.13
CA LYS A 143 -15.33 -14.61 2.26
C LYS A 143 -16.85 -14.67 2.09
N ASN A 144 -17.45 -13.58 1.63
CA ASN A 144 -18.87 -13.46 1.27
C ASN A 144 -19.03 -12.37 0.21
N GLY A 145 -20.26 -12.05 -0.22
CA GLY A 145 -20.50 -11.06 -1.27
C GLY A 145 -19.95 -9.65 -1.02
N THR A 146 -19.50 -9.29 0.18
CA THR A 146 -19.01 -7.94 0.49
C THR A 146 -17.72 -7.90 1.31
N GLU A 147 -17.18 -9.04 1.73
CA GLU A 147 -15.94 -9.13 2.51
C GLU A 147 -14.87 -9.88 1.73
N LEU A 148 -13.75 -9.19 1.50
CA LEU A 148 -12.53 -9.72 0.93
C LEU A 148 -11.49 -9.93 2.03
N VAL A 149 -10.71 -10.97 1.92
CA VAL A 149 -9.59 -11.25 2.81
C VAL A 149 -8.33 -11.21 1.97
N LEU A 150 -7.47 -10.24 2.27
CA LEU A 150 -6.17 -10.08 1.64
C LEU A 150 -5.16 -10.98 2.35
N CYS A 151 -4.49 -11.82 1.56
CA CYS A 151 -3.61 -12.86 2.04
C CYS A 151 -2.21 -12.73 1.44
N THR A 152 -1.20 -13.20 2.18
CA THR A 152 0.19 -13.36 1.71
C THR A 152 0.63 -14.82 1.87
N PHE A 153 1.73 -15.22 1.22
CA PHE A 153 2.32 -16.55 1.46
C PHE A 153 3.10 -16.64 2.77
N THR A 154 3.59 -15.50 3.28
CA THR A 154 4.43 -15.43 4.46
C THR A 154 3.76 -14.66 5.59
N GLN A 155 4.29 -14.83 6.81
CA GLN A 155 3.96 -14.05 8.00
C GLN A 155 5.07 -13.03 8.28
N GLY A 156 4.83 -12.15 9.26
CA GLY A 156 5.83 -11.27 9.84
C GLY A 156 5.96 -9.92 9.13
N ALA A 157 6.95 -9.14 9.57
CA ALA A 157 7.04 -7.71 9.26
C ALA A 157 7.02 -7.39 7.75
N ALA A 158 7.79 -8.12 6.94
CA ALA A 158 7.81 -7.89 5.49
C ALA A 158 6.47 -8.25 4.82
N ALA A 159 5.78 -9.27 5.31
CA ALA A 159 4.48 -9.68 4.79
C ALA A 159 3.39 -8.65 5.12
N GLU A 160 3.45 -8.05 6.30
CA GLU A 160 2.52 -7.02 6.74
C GLU A 160 2.71 -5.70 5.97
N ILE A 161 3.96 -5.28 5.73
CA ILE A 161 4.25 -4.12 4.86
C ILE A 161 3.78 -4.40 3.42
N ARG A 162 3.95 -5.64 2.93
CA ARG A 162 3.43 -6.03 1.61
C ARG A 162 1.90 -6.04 1.58
N ALA A 163 1.25 -6.51 2.64
CA ALA A 163 -0.20 -6.48 2.76
C ALA A 163 -0.74 -5.04 2.73
N GLY A 164 -0.04 -4.09 3.36
CA GLY A 164 -0.37 -2.66 3.26
C GLY A 164 -0.28 -2.10 1.85
N GLN A 165 0.78 -2.46 1.11
CA GLN A 165 0.90 -2.08 -0.31
C GLN A 165 -0.24 -2.66 -1.14
N ALA A 166 -0.51 -3.97 -1.00
CA ALA A 166 -1.57 -4.63 -1.73
C ALA A 166 -2.96 -4.06 -1.40
N MET A 167 -3.24 -3.80 -0.11
CA MET A 167 -4.47 -3.16 0.35
C MET A 167 -4.66 -1.79 -0.32
N GLN A 168 -3.64 -0.93 -0.29
CA GLN A 168 -3.74 0.38 -0.91
C GLN A 168 -3.94 0.28 -2.42
N ARG A 169 -3.30 -0.68 -3.10
CA ARG A 169 -3.51 -0.89 -4.54
C ARG A 169 -4.93 -1.33 -4.85
N VAL A 170 -5.48 -2.25 -4.05
CA VAL A 170 -6.88 -2.69 -4.17
C VAL A 170 -7.84 -1.52 -3.95
N ILE A 171 -7.63 -0.70 -2.92
CA ILE A 171 -8.47 0.48 -2.62
C ILE A 171 -8.43 1.49 -3.78
N LEU A 172 -7.24 1.82 -4.27
CA LEU A 172 -7.09 2.77 -5.38
C LEU A 172 -7.68 2.22 -6.68
N THR A 173 -7.49 0.92 -6.97
CA THR A 173 -8.05 0.26 -8.15
C THR A 173 -9.58 0.20 -8.08
N ALA A 174 -10.15 -0.05 -6.89
CA ALA A 174 -11.59 0.03 -6.70
C ALA A 174 -12.10 1.46 -6.95
N GLY A 175 -11.34 2.47 -6.50
CA GLY A 175 -11.62 3.88 -6.74
C GLY A 175 -11.67 4.26 -8.22
N THR A 176 -10.86 3.65 -9.09
CA THR A 176 -10.88 3.94 -10.54
C THR A 176 -12.16 3.47 -11.23
N VAL A 177 -12.91 2.56 -10.59
CA VAL A 177 -14.21 2.06 -11.08
C VAL A 177 -15.38 2.48 -10.17
N GLY A 178 -15.16 3.41 -9.25
CA GLY A 178 -16.20 3.99 -8.39
C GLY A 178 -16.65 3.10 -7.22
N ILE A 179 -15.83 2.14 -6.79
CA ILE A 179 -16.15 1.23 -5.69
C ILE A 179 -15.41 1.65 -4.42
N ALA A 180 -16.13 1.71 -3.29
CA ALA A 180 -15.50 1.92 -1.99
C ALA A 180 -15.03 0.62 -1.36
N VAL A 181 -13.82 0.70 -0.81
CA VAL A 181 -13.18 -0.39 -0.08
C VAL A 181 -12.66 0.18 1.22
N SER A 182 -13.13 -0.37 2.33
CA SER A 182 -12.68 -0.01 3.67
C SER A 182 -11.94 -1.16 4.32
N ALA A 183 -10.84 -0.87 5.00
CA ALA A 183 -10.13 -1.85 5.80
C ALA A 183 -10.82 -2.00 7.15
N LEU A 184 -11.05 -3.25 7.57
CA LEU A 184 -11.49 -3.55 8.92
C LEU A 184 -10.26 -3.71 9.80
N HIS A 185 -10.14 -2.83 10.79
CA HIS A 185 -8.98 -2.77 11.67
C HIS A 185 -9.12 -3.60 12.96
N ASP A 186 -10.21 -4.34 13.16
CA ASP A 186 -10.42 -5.14 14.38
C ASP A 186 -9.43 -6.32 14.47
N PRO A 187 -8.45 -6.30 15.40
CA PRO A 187 -7.43 -7.33 15.52
C PRO A 187 -7.97 -8.66 16.09
N VAL A 188 -9.03 -8.59 16.91
CA VAL A 188 -9.67 -9.76 17.54
C VAL A 188 -10.45 -10.56 16.48
N SER A 189 -11.14 -9.86 15.59
CA SER A 189 -11.78 -10.49 14.43
C SER A 189 -10.79 -11.16 13.50
N LEU A 190 -9.57 -10.62 13.33
CA LEU A 190 -8.54 -11.18 12.46
C LEU A 190 -7.86 -12.44 13.03
N SER A 191 -7.66 -12.55 14.34
CA SER A 191 -7.05 -13.74 14.95
C SER A 191 -7.99 -14.95 14.91
N ALA A 192 -9.28 -14.76 15.22
CA ALA A 192 -10.31 -15.78 15.06
C ALA A 192 -10.51 -16.16 13.58
N LEU A 193 -10.60 -15.17 12.69
CA LEU A 193 -10.74 -15.41 11.24
C LEU A 193 -9.53 -16.15 10.64
N ARG A 194 -8.31 -15.93 11.17
CA ARG A 194 -7.13 -16.68 10.74
C ARG A 194 -7.21 -18.17 11.11
N ALA A 195 -7.78 -18.50 12.26
CA ALA A 195 -7.98 -19.88 12.67
C ALA A 195 -9.03 -20.56 11.78
N ASP A 196 -10.11 -19.86 11.45
CA ASP A 196 -11.23 -20.41 10.68
C ASP A 196 -10.96 -20.49 9.17
N LEU A 197 -10.25 -19.50 8.59
CA LEU A 197 -10.02 -19.45 7.14
C LEU A 197 -8.79 -20.23 6.68
N ARG A 198 -7.77 -20.42 7.52
CA ARG A 198 -6.55 -21.15 7.11
C ARG A 198 -6.85 -22.53 6.50
N PRO A 199 -7.71 -23.36 7.11
CA PRO A 199 -8.11 -24.64 6.53
C PRO A 199 -8.76 -24.50 5.15
N CYS A 200 -9.66 -23.52 4.99
CA CYS A 200 -10.38 -23.24 3.75
C CYS A 200 -9.48 -22.69 2.63
N LEU A 201 -8.35 -22.05 3.00
CA LEU A 201 -7.36 -21.49 2.09
C LEU A 201 -6.22 -22.47 1.75
N GLY A 202 -6.41 -23.77 2.02
CA GLY A 202 -5.41 -24.81 1.75
C GLY A 202 -4.17 -24.74 2.63
N ASN A 203 -4.25 -24.06 3.80
CA ASN A 203 -3.16 -23.83 4.76
C ASN A 203 -1.91 -23.12 4.21
N THR A 204 -1.90 -22.71 2.94
CA THR A 204 -0.73 -22.11 2.28
C THR A 204 -0.74 -20.58 2.38
N LEU A 205 -1.93 -19.99 2.48
CA LEU A 205 -2.12 -18.55 2.56
C LEU A 205 -2.34 -18.09 4.00
N VAL A 206 -1.83 -16.89 4.25
CA VAL A 206 -1.91 -16.20 5.53
C VAL A 206 -2.87 -15.03 5.38
N PRO A 207 -4.02 -15.03 6.09
CA PRO A 207 -4.88 -13.86 6.15
C PRO A 207 -4.15 -12.68 6.81
N GLN A 208 -4.06 -11.58 6.09
CA GLN A 208 -3.44 -10.35 6.56
C GLN A 208 -4.48 -9.31 6.90
N VAL A 209 -5.39 -8.96 6.00
CA VAL A 209 -6.34 -7.85 6.20
C VAL A 209 -7.72 -8.28 5.73
N VAL A 210 -8.78 -7.85 6.43
CA VAL A 210 -10.14 -7.94 5.91
C VAL A 210 -10.53 -6.60 5.31
N LEU A 211 -10.98 -6.62 4.07
CA LEU A 211 -11.51 -5.48 3.38
C LEU A 211 -13.00 -5.67 3.21
N ARG A 212 -13.78 -4.63 3.49
CA ARG A 212 -15.18 -4.59 3.18
C ARG A 212 -15.38 -3.81 1.89
N LEU A 213 -15.88 -4.50 0.88
CA LEU A 213 -16.54 -3.89 -0.26
C LEU A 213 -17.81 -3.26 0.27
N GLY A 214 -17.93 -1.97 0.05
CA GLY A 214 -19.01 -1.20 0.64
C GLY A 214 -19.25 0.06 -0.12
N ARG A 215 -20.25 0.77 0.34
CA ARG A 215 -20.58 2.11 -0.13
C ARG A 215 -19.64 3.12 0.52
#